data_AF-A0A1I6CUL6-F1
#
_entry.id   AF-A0A1I6CUL6-F1
#
_cell.length_a   1.000
_cell.length_b   1.000
_cell.length_c   1.000
_cell.angle_alpha   90.00
_cell.angle_beta   90.00
_cell.angle_gamma   90.00
#
_symmetry.space_group_name_H-M   'P 1'
#
loop_
_entity.id
_entity.type
_entity.pdbx_description
1 polymer ?
#
loop_
_entity_poly.entity_id
_entity_poly.type
_entity_poly.pdbx_seq_one_letter_code
_entity_poly.pdbx_strand_id
1 'polypeptide(L)'
;MSEVYFTDLRTSSKQNLLDKLSKLCDRLGFRDMIVDKVRAAGGKPFLTDANTLYAGSRANAADHLETAVQNGFDFAVVNAPLVIADGLTGKDYINVPIEGKHFKEVKIGSAACHANAIISITHFKGHELTGFGGVLKNLGMGLGCRKYTLVKV
;
A
#
# COMPACT_ATOMS: atom_id res chain seq x y z
N MET A 1 -14.49 29.46 -6.64
CA MET A 1 -13.94 29.06 -7.95
C MET A 1 -13.64 27.57 -7.88
N SER A 2 -14.14 26.78 -8.81
CA SER A 2 -13.79 25.36 -8.94
C SER A 2 -12.43 25.26 -9.64
N GLU A 3 -11.43 24.68 -9.00
CA GLU A 3 -10.19 24.34 -9.70
C GLU A 3 -10.44 23.11 -10.59
N VAL A 4 -10.29 23.29 -11.90
CA VAL A 4 -10.46 22.22 -12.89
C VAL A 4 -9.08 21.71 -13.27
N TYR A 5 -8.80 20.44 -12.97
CA TYR A 5 -7.55 19.79 -13.29
C TYR A 5 -7.77 18.77 -14.42
N PHE A 6 -7.04 18.90 -15.52
CA PHE A 6 -7.20 18.07 -16.72
C PHE A 6 -5.89 17.38 -17.08
N THR A 7 -5.96 16.12 -17.53
CA THR A 7 -4.84 15.41 -18.15
C THR A 7 -5.19 15.01 -19.59
N ASP A 8 -4.30 15.29 -20.54
CA ASP A 8 -4.47 14.91 -21.94
C ASP A 8 -4.45 13.38 -22.11
N LEU A 9 -5.38 12.86 -22.94
CA LEU A 9 -5.61 11.44 -23.15
C LEU A 9 -4.59 10.77 -24.09
N ARG A 10 -3.70 11.54 -24.73
CA ARG A 10 -2.69 11.00 -25.66
C ARG A 10 -1.66 10.14 -24.93
N THR A 11 -1.40 8.93 -25.40
CA THR A 11 -0.38 8.03 -24.84
C THR A 11 0.95 8.16 -25.59
N SER A 12 2.07 7.95 -24.91
CA SER A 12 3.40 7.84 -25.53
C SER A 12 4.08 6.53 -25.11
N SER A 13 5.15 6.13 -25.82
CA SER A 13 5.98 4.98 -25.44
C SER A 13 6.65 5.13 -24.06
N LYS A 14 6.69 6.34 -23.49
CA LYS A 14 7.26 6.61 -22.16
C LYS A 14 6.23 6.64 -21.04
N GLN A 15 4.98 6.99 -21.34
CA GLN A 15 3.91 7.19 -20.34
C GLN A 15 2.55 6.93 -21.00
N ASN A 16 1.80 5.99 -20.42
CA ASN A 16 0.45 5.66 -20.81
C ASN A 16 -0.59 6.54 -20.07
N LEU A 17 -1.86 6.33 -20.38
CA LEU A 17 -2.95 7.11 -19.81
C LEU A 17 -3.08 6.94 -18.29
N LEU A 18 -2.81 5.73 -17.78
CA LEU A 18 -2.86 5.41 -16.36
C LEU A 18 -1.70 6.09 -15.60
N ASP A 19 -0.52 6.15 -16.21
CA ASP A 19 0.63 6.86 -15.62
C ASP A 19 0.34 8.36 -15.45
N LYS A 20 -0.33 8.95 -16.45
CA LYS A 20 -0.74 10.36 -16.40
C LYS A 20 -1.85 10.60 -15.38
N LEU A 21 -2.84 9.71 -15.31
CA LEU A 21 -3.91 9.79 -14.31
C LEU A 21 -3.35 9.62 -12.89
N SER A 22 -2.39 8.71 -12.69
CA SER A 22 -1.70 8.55 -11.40
C SER A 22 -0.97 9.82 -11.00
N LYS A 23 -0.19 10.41 -11.92
CA LYS A 23 0.50 11.69 -11.67
C LYS A 23 -0.47 12.84 -11.38
N LEU A 24 -1.63 12.85 -12.03
CA LEU A 24 -2.67 13.83 -11.73
C LEU A 24 -3.22 13.62 -10.33
N CYS A 25 -3.58 12.39 -9.95
CA CYS A 25 -4.05 12.06 -8.60
C CYS A 25 -3.00 12.40 -7.53
N ASP A 26 -1.73 12.15 -7.81
CA ASP A 26 -0.62 12.52 -6.91
C ASP A 26 -0.48 14.05 -6.82
N ARG A 27 -0.58 14.77 -7.95
CA ARG A 27 -0.55 16.25 -7.98
C ARG A 27 -1.75 16.90 -7.30
N LEU A 28 -2.88 16.21 -7.30
CA LEU A 28 -4.12 16.63 -6.64
C LEU A 28 -4.14 16.35 -5.13
N GLY A 29 -3.08 15.74 -4.57
CA GLY A 29 -3.08 15.34 -3.17
C GLY A 29 -4.22 14.35 -2.85
N PHE A 30 -4.56 13.47 -3.79
CA PHE A 30 -5.70 12.55 -3.61
C PHE A 30 -5.53 11.64 -2.38
N ARG A 31 -4.27 11.39 -2.01
CA ARG A 31 -3.88 10.65 -0.80
C ARG A 31 -4.28 11.43 0.46
N ASP A 32 -3.99 12.73 0.48
CA ASP A 32 -4.27 13.65 1.59
C ASP A 32 -5.78 13.81 1.77
N MET A 33 -6.54 13.89 0.66
CA MET A 33 -8.01 13.91 0.71
C MET A 33 -8.61 12.69 1.41
N ILE A 34 -7.98 11.51 1.29
CA ILE A 34 -8.48 10.30 1.97
C ILE A 34 -8.14 10.36 3.45
N VAL A 35 -6.91 10.73 3.80
CA VAL A 35 -6.47 10.90 5.19
C VAL A 35 -7.34 11.92 5.93
N ASP A 36 -7.61 13.06 5.30
CA ASP A 36 -8.44 14.11 5.88
C ASP A 36 -9.89 13.68 6.03
N LYS A 37 -10.45 12.92 5.08
CA LYS A 37 -11.79 12.35 5.21
C LYS A 37 -11.89 11.33 6.34
N VAL A 38 -10.89 10.46 6.51
CA VAL A 38 -10.86 9.51 7.63
C VAL A 38 -10.80 10.27 8.96
N ARG A 39 -9.98 11.31 9.04
CA ARG A 39 -9.87 12.16 10.24
C ARG A 39 -11.19 12.91 10.52
N ALA A 40 -11.83 13.48 9.50
CA ALA A 40 -13.12 14.15 9.61
C ALA A 40 -14.25 13.20 10.07
N ALA A 41 -14.15 11.91 9.72
CA ALA A 41 -15.03 10.86 10.20
C ALA A 41 -14.69 10.36 11.63
N GLY A 42 -13.71 10.97 12.32
CA GLY A 42 -13.28 10.61 13.68
C GLY A 42 -12.25 9.48 13.75
N GLY A 43 -11.73 9.03 12.61
CA GLY A 43 -10.68 8.00 12.54
C GLY A 43 -9.28 8.53 12.84
N LYS A 44 -8.35 7.62 13.12
CA LYS A 44 -6.91 7.90 13.27
C LYS A 44 -6.14 7.21 12.14
N PRO A 45 -5.98 7.86 10.97
CA PRO A 45 -5.37 7.24 9.80
C PRO A 45 -3.86 7.04 9.99
N PHE A 46 -3.33 5.97 9.39
CA PHE A 46 -1.92 5.72 9.19
C PHE A 46 -1.72 4.99 7.86
N LEU A 47 -0.58 5.22 7.22
CA LEU A 47 -0.15 4.44 6.06
C LEU A 47 0.57 3.18 6.54
N THR A 48 0.42 2.09 5.80
CA THR A 48 1.04 0.82 6.17
C THR A 48 1.57 0.06 4.97
N ASP A 49 2.71 -0.59 5.14
CA ASP A 49 3.30 -1.59 4.23
C ASP A 49 4.08 -2.62 5.09
N ALA A 50 4.49 -3.74 4.51
CA ALA A 50 5.25 -4.80 5.18
C ALA A 50 6.61 -5.00 4.53
N ASN A 51 7.58 -5.47 5.30
CA ASN A 51 8.91 -5.73 4.77
C ASN A 51 8.90 -6.83 3.71
N THR A 52 9.68 -6.64 2.65
CA THR A 52 9.73 -7.59 1.54
C THR A 52 10.69 -8.73 1.82
N LEU A 53 10.35 -9.93 1.32
CA LEU A 53 11.21 -11.12 1.34
C LEU A 53 12.59 -10.88 0.71
N TYR A 54 12.63 -10.07 -0.34
CA TYR A 54 13.82 -9.85 -1.15
C TYR A 54 14.83 -8.93 -0.45
N ALA A 55 16.11 -9.09 -0.80
CA ALA A 55 17.12 -8.12 -0.42
C ALA A 55 16.82 -6.78 -1.10
N GLY A 56 17.02 -5.68 -0.37
CA GLY A 56 16.77 -4.34 -0.84
C GLY A 56 16.33 -3.40 0.27
N SER A 57 15.99 -2.18 -0.11
CA SER A 57 15.68 -1.10 0.83
C SER A 57 14.35 -1.27 1.58
N ARG A 58 13.58 -2.32 1.31
CA ARG A 58 12.36 -2.69 2.06
C ARG A 58 12.52 -3.96 2.90
N ALA A 59 13.75 -4.37 3.17
CA ALA A 59 14.05 -5.60 3.91
C ALA A 59 13.83 -5.44 5.43
N ASN A 60 13.96 -4.24 5.98
CA ASN A 60 13.74 -3.94 7.38
C ASN A 60 13.05 -2.58 7.52
N ALA A 61 12.43 -2.32 8.67
CA ALA A 61 11.59 -1.13 8.81
C ALA A 61 12.33 0.19 8.67
N ALA A 62 13.60 0.28 9.10
CA ALA A 62 14.36 1.53 9.05
C ALA A 62 14.59 1.95 7.60
N ASP A 63 15.21 1.09 6.80
CA ASP A 63 15.46 1.35 5.38
C ASP A 63 14.14 1.50 4.61
N HIS A 64 13.11 0.77 5.00
CA HIS A 64 11.80 0.83 4.36
C HIS A 64 11.15 2.19 4.58
N LEU A 65 11.20 2.73 5.80
CA LEU A 65 10.70 4.07 6.09
C LEU A 65 11.49 5.14 5.32
N GLU A 66 12.81 5.03 5.25
CA GLU A 66 13.62 5.94 4.42
C GLU A 66 13.22 5.88 2.95
N THR A 67 13.03 4.66 2.42
CA THR A 67 12.54 4.46 1.04
C THR A 67 11.17 5.09 0.85
N ALA A 68 10.25 4.91 1.80
CA ALA A 68 8.90 5.47 1.71
C ALA A 68 8.93 7.01 1.69
N VAL A 69 9.75 7.62 2.55
CA VAL A 69 9.98 9.07 2.55
C VAL A 69 10.56 9.55 1.22
N GLN A 70 11.58 8.87 0.68
CA GLN A 70 12.16 9.19 -0.63
C GLN A 70 11.14 9.10 -1.78
N ASN A 71 10.10 8.26 -1.63
CA ASN A 71 9.01 8.12 -2.59
C ASN A 71 7.82 9.07 -2.33
N GLY A 72 7.97 10.04 -1.43
CA GLY A 72 6.95 11.06 -1.13
C GLY A 72 5.80 10.56 -0.28
N PHE A 73 6.02 9.53 0.54
CA PHE A 73 5.04 9.07 1.53
C PHE A 73 5.33 9.63 2.93
N ASP A 74 6.18 10.63 3.06
CA ASP A 74 6.49 11.22 4.36
C ASP A 74 5.25 11.84 5.02
N PHE A 75 5.31 11.99 6.35
CA PHE A 75 4.20 12.52 7.13
C PHE A 75 3.82 13.94 6.69
N ALA A 76 4.79 14.78 6.35
CA ALA A 76 4.54 16.18 6.01
C ALA A 76 3.79 16.33 4.68
N VAL A 77 3.97 15.36 3.77
CA VAL A 77 3.24 15.27 2.52
C VAL A 77 1.87 14.63 2.73
N VAL A 78 1.81 13.43 3.32
CA VAL A 78 0.55 12.64 3.34
C VAL A 78 -0.34 12.91 4.55
N ASN A 79 0.15 13.71 5.51
CA ASN A 79 -0.56 14.08 6.73
C ASN A 79 -0.96 12.86 7.61
N ALA A 80 -0.23 11.74 7.48
CA ALA A 80 -0.44 10.52 8.23
C ALA A 80 0.89 9.82 8.53
N PRO A 81 1.04 9.16 9.69
CA PRO A 81 2.24 8.39 10.00
C PRO A 81 2.33 7.14 9.15
N LEU A 82 3.56 6.69 8.89
CA LEU A 82 3.83 5.38 8.30
C LEU A 82 4.14 4.37 9.39
N VAL A 83 3.53 3.20 9.28
CA VAL A 83 3.76 2.07 10.19
C VAL A 83 4.13 0.86 9.36
N ILE A 84 5.27 0.24 9.66
CA ILE A 84 5.67 -1.01 9.03
C ILE A 84 4.97 -2.17 9.74
N ALA A 85 4.06 -2.83 9.03
CA ALA A 85 3.07 -3.74 9.61
C ALA A 85 3.68 -4.93 10.34
N ASP A 86 4.85 -5.39 9.88
CA ASP A 86 5.54 -6.57 10.41
C ASP A 86 6.79 -6.24 11.25
N GLY A 87 6.88 -4.99 11.71
CA GLY A 87 7.86 -4.52 12.67
C GLY A 87 9.27 -4.39 12.11
N LEU A 88 10.27 -4.18 12.99
CA LEU A 88 11.63 -3.81 12.58
C LEU A 88 12.29 -4.85 11.66
N THR A 89 12.08 -6.14 11.92
CA THR A 89 12.78 -7.24 11.24
C THR A 89 11.87 -8.13 10.40
N GLY A 90 10.60 -7.75 10.23
CA GLY A 90 9.61 -8.57 9.54
C GLY A 90 9.29 -9.86 10.28
N LYS A 91 9.08 -9.77 11.60
CA LYS A 91 8.75 -10.89 12.50
C LYS A 91 7.55 -10.61 13.40
N ASP A 92 6.98 -9.41 13.33
CA ASP A 92 5.78 -9.06 14.06
C ASP A 92 4.57 -9.49 13.23
N TYR A 93 3.84 -10.51 13.68
CA TYR A 93 2.69 -11.01 12.95
C TYR A 93 1.65 -11.66 13.87
N ILE A 94 0.42 -11.71 13.37
CA ILE A 94 -0.68 -12.49 13.93
C ILE A 94 -1.03 -13.62 12.96
N ASN A 95 -1.20 -14.82 13.49
CA ASN A 95 -1.74 -15.95 12.74
C ASN A 95 -3.25 -15.75 12.59
N VAL A 96 -3.71 -15.58 11.37
CA VAL A 96 -5.13 -15.41 11.03
C VAL A 96 -5.62 -16.70 10.39
N PRO A 97 -6.59 -17.41 10.99
CA PRO A 97 -7.16 -18.61 10.39
C PRO A 97 -7.91 -18.24 9.11
N ILE A 98 -7.76 -19.06 8.07
CA ILE A 98 -8.45 -18.89 6.80
C ILE A 98 -8.95 -20.23 6.29
N GLU A 99 -10.05 -20.20 5.54
CA GLU A 99 -10.58 -21.36 4.82
C GLU A 99 -9.86 -21.52 3.46
N GLY A 100 -8.54 -21.55 3.49
CA GLY A 100 -7.71 -21.67 2.29
C GLY A 100 -7.56 -23.12 1.82
N LYS A 101 -7.53 -23.32 0.50
CA LYS A 101 -7.26 -24.63 -0.11
C LYS A 101 -5.87 -25.19 0.25
N HIS A 102 -4.88 -24.31 0.38
CA HIS A 102 -3.47 -24.67 0.60
C HIS A 102 -2.99 -24.41 2.03
N PHE A 103 -3.61 -23.44 2.72
CA PHE A 103 -3.22 -23.01 4.06
C PHE A 103 -4.48 -22.84 4.91
N LYS A 104 -4.40 -23.26 6.17
CA LYS A 104 -5.47 -23.08 7.16
C LYS A 104 -5.30 -21.81 8.00
N GLU A 105 -4.11 -21.22 7.93
CA GLU A 105 -3.78 -19.96 8.60
C GLU A 105 -2.75 -19.20 7.75
N VAL A 106 -2.77 -17.87 7.86
CA VAL A 106 -1.80 -16.96 7.24
C VAL A 106 -1.23 -16.00 8.26
N LYS A 107 -0.02 -15.53 8.02
CA LYS A 107 0.66 -14.56 8.89
C LYS A 107 0.50 -13.16 8.33
N ILE A 108 -0.24 -12.33 9.04
CA ILE A 108 -0.48 -10.94 8.69
C ILE A 108 0.28 -10.05 9.67
N GLY A 109 0.89 -8.97 9.19
CA GLY A 109 1.59 -8.01 10.04
C GLY A 109 0.68 -7.49 11.16
N SER A 110 1.17 -7.50 12.39
CA SER A 110 0.34 -7.22 13.58
C SER A 110 -0.34 -5.86 13.52
N ALA A 111 0.35 -4.82 13.02
CA ALA A 111 -0.25 -3.48 12.94
C ALA A 111 -1.46 -3.45 11.98
N ALA A 112 -1.42 -4.23 10.90
CA ALA A 112 -2.53 -4.34 9.96
C ALA A 112 -3.72 -5.07 10.57
N CYS A 113 -3.49 -6.13 11.36
CA CYS A 113 -4.55 -6.85 12.08
C CYS A 113 -5.21 -6.01 13.19
N HIS A 114 -4.47 -5.09 13.81
CA HIS A 114 -5.01 -4.19 14.82
C HIS A 114 -5.76 -2.98 14.22
N ALA A 115 -5.68 -2.76 12.91
CA ALA A 115 -6.44 -1.70 12.25
C ALA A 115 -7.94 -2.05 12.23
N ASN A 116 -8.79 -1.08 12.56
CA ASN A 116 -10.25 -1.29 12.53
C ASN A 116 -10.81 -1.39 11.11
N ALA A 117 -10.13 -0.76 10.14
CA ALA A 117 -10.50 -0.76 8.74
C ALA A 117 -9.26 -0.56 7.88
N ILE A 118 -9.30 -1.08 6.64
CA ILE A 118 -8.23 -0.93 5.65
C ILE A 118 -8.81 -0.28 4.41
N ILE A 119 -8.22 0.83 3.98
CA ILE A 119 -8.51 1.48 2.69
C ILE A 119 -7.33 1.21 1.78
N SER A 120 -7.54 0.42 0.73
CA SER A 120 -6.50 0.10 -0.25
C SER A 120 -6.66 0.98 -1.48
N ILE A 121 -5.61 1.74 -1.81
CA ILE A 121 -5.51 2.50 -3.04
C ILE A 121 -4.50 1.78 -3.93
N THR A 122 -4.91 1.38 -5.13
CA THR A 122 -4.01 0.74 -6.09
C THR A 122 -4.22 1.36 -7.47
N HIS A 123 -3.16 1.39 -8.26
CA HIS A 123 -3.29 1.51 -9.70
C HIS A 123 -3.77 0.18 -10.27
N PHE A 124 -4.41 0.24 -11.43
CA PHE A 124 -4.76 -0.94 -12.20
C PHE A 124 -3.47 -1.61 -12.68
N LYS A 125 -3.27 -2.87 -12.28
CA LYS A 125 -2.08 -3.66 -12.66
C LYS A 125 -2.53 -5.03 -13.14
N GLY A 126 -2.22 -5.33 -14.41
CA GLY A 126 -2.37 -6.65 -15.00
C GLY A 126 -1.16 -7.53 -14.67
N HIS A 127 -1.39 -8.83 -14.48
CA HIS A 127 -0.36 -9.84 -14.28
C HIS A 127 -0.62 -11.01 -15.23
N GLU A 128 0.36 -11.40 -16.04
CA GLU A 128 0.17 -12.39 -17.10
C GLU A 128 -0.39 -13.73 -16.60
N LEU A 129 -0.04 -14.12 -15.38
CA LEU A 129 -0.48 -15.39 -14.77
C LEU A 129 -1.77 -15.30 -13.94
N THR A 130 -2.18 -14.11 -13.48
CA THR A 130 -3.26 -13.97 -12.48
C THR A 130 -4.29 -12.89 -12.81
N GLY A 131 -4.25 -12.32 -14.02
CA GLY A 131 -5.25 -11.37 -14.50
C GLY A 131 -5.15 -10.00 -13.82
N PHE A 132 -6.30 -9.43 -13.44
CA PHE A 132 -6.41 -8.12 -12.83
C PHE A 132 -6.53 -8.24 -11.31
N GLY A 133 -5.44 -7.97 -10.59
CA GLY A 133 -5.36 -8.27 -9.15
C GLY A 133 -4.65 -7.19 -8.33
N GLY A 134 -4.60 -5.94 -8.81
CA GLY A 134 -3.85 -4.86 -8.16
C GLY A 134 -4.12 -4.73 -6.66
N VAL A 135 -5.39 -4.67 -6.25
CA VAL A 135 -5.79 -4.53 -4.83
C VAL A 135 -5.38 -5.76 -4.04
N LEU A 136 -5.70 -6.94 -4.58
CA LEU A 136 -5.49 -8.22 -3.92
C LEU A 136 -4.00 -8.51 -3.70
N LYS A 137 -3.16 -8.24 -4.71
CA LYS A 137 -1.71 -8.37 -4.60
C LYS A 137 -1.12 -7.33 -3.65
N ASN A 138 -1.63 -6.10 -3.69
CA ASN A 138 -1.18 -5.02 -2.80
C ASN A 138 -1.46 -5.40 -1.34
N LEU A 139 -2.70 -5.79 -1.00
CA LEU A 139 -3.04 -6.25 0.34
C LEU A 139 -2.28 -7.52 0.72
N GLY A 140 -2.21 -8.51 -0.17
CA GLY A 140 -1.58 -9.78 0.12
C GLY A 140 -0.08 -9.65 0.41
N MET A 141 0.65 -8.96 -0.46
CA MET A 141 2.10 -8.79 -0.26
C MET A 141 2.43 -7.69 0.75
N GLY A 142 1.67 -6.60 0.76
CA GLY A 142 1.93 -5.42 1.60
C GLY A 142 1.46 -5.56 3.04
N LEU A 143 0.64 -6.57 3.37
CA LEU A 143 0.28 -6.90 4.74
C LEU A 143 0.84 -8.25 5.20
N GLY A 144 1.43 -9.03 4.27
CA GLY A 144 2.05 -10.31 4.56
C GLY A 144 3.45 -10.14 5.18
N CYS A 145 3.72 -10.88 6.25
CA CYS A 145 4.99 -10.77 6.97
C CYS A 145 6.18 -11.36 6.20
N ARG A 146 7.31 -10.64 6.19
CA ARG A 146 8.53 -10.96 5.44
C ARG A 146 8.90 -12.43 5.43
N LYS A 147 8.95 -13.15 6.55
CA LYS A 147 9.47 -14.53 6.51
C LYS A 147 8.59 -15.54 5.77
N TYR A 148 7.33 -15.21 5.46
CA TYR A 148 6.34 -16.21 5.03
C TYR A 148 5.34 -15.70 3.98
N THR A 149 5.61 -14.61 3.27
CA THR A 149 4.71 -14.08 2.23
C THR A 149 4.55 -15.05 1.06
N LEU A 150 3.58 -15.95 1.17
CA LEU A 150 2.91 -16.66 0.08
C LEU A 150 1.42 -16.35 0.16
N VAL A 151 1.06 -15.08 -0.07
CA VAL A 151 -0.33 -14.74 -0.37
C VAL A 151 -0.54 -14.97 -1.86
N LYS A 152 -1.00 -16.19 -2.21
CA LYS A 152 -1.59 -16.46 -3.51
C LYS A 152 -3.00 -15.88 -3.48
N VAL A 153 -3.23 -14.84 -4.28
CA VAL A 153 -4.57 -14.44 -4.71
C VAL A 153 -4.75 -14.84 -6.16
#